data_AF-A0A6P2FNL2-F1
#
_entry.id   AF-A0A6P2FNL2-F1
#
_cell.length_a   1.000
_cell.length_b   1.000
_cell.length_c   1.000
_cell.angle_alpha   90.00
_cell.angle_beta   90.00
_cell.angle_gamma   90.00
#
_symmetry.space_group_name_H-M   'P 1'
#
loop_
_entity.id
_entity.type
_entity.pdbx_description
1 polymer ?
#
loop_
_entity_poly.entity_id
_entity_poly.type
_entity_poly.pdbx_seq_one_letter_code
_entity_poly.pdbx_strand_id
1 'polypeptide(L)'
;MDFAIPLSLASLLLATLLSNVLARWREKAMAFDPVTREARELLLRERADPVPLCPTLGPEHWARLEAAQPSWRRQGFEAARAGYFEARQAFSRNEIDGELYYPNPDLVAGAAHRVLVLTERF
;
A
#
# COMPACT_ATOMS: atom_id res chain seq x y z
N MET A 1 43.80 -10.71 -24.17
CA MET A 1 42.86 -9.76 -23.53
C MET A 1 41.59 -10.57 -23.23
N ASP A 2 41.63 -11.47 -22.24
CA ASP A 2 40.65 -12.58 -22.17
C ASP A 2 39.93 -12.69 -20.82
N PHE A 3 40.16 -11.73 -19.92
CA PHE A 3 39.53 -11.70 -18.60
C PHE A 3 38.27 -10.82 -18.55
N ALA A 4 38.00 -10.00 -19.57
CA ALA A 4 36.87 -9.07 -19.57
C ALA A 4 35.51 -9.81 -19.60
N ILE A 5 35.44 -10.93 -20.32
CA ILE A 5 34.22 -11.74 -20.47
C ILE A 5 33.91 -12.56 -19.20
N PRO A 6 34.85 -13.30 -18.59
CA PRO A 6 34.57 -14.00 -17.33
C PRO A 6 34.32 -13.02 -16.17
N LEU A 7 34.99 -11.86 -16.15
CA LEU A 7 34.78 -10.84 -15.12
C LEU A 7 33.40 -10.18 -15.22
N SER A 8 32.91 -9.91 -16.43
CA SER A 8 31.57 -9.33 -16.63
C SER A 8 30.47 -10.33 -16.27
N LEU A 9 30.62 -11.61 -16.62
CA LEU A 9 29.70 -12.68 -16.22
C LEU A 9 29.68 -12.85 -14.70
N ALA A 10 30.84 -12.85 -14.04
CA ALA A 10 30.93 -12.92 -12.58
C ALA A 10 30.27 -11.71 -11.91
N SER A 11 30.45 -10.50 -12.45
CA SER A 11 29.82 -9.28 -11.94
C SER A 11 28.29 -9.34 -12.08
N LEU A 12 27.78 -9.81 -13.22
CA LEU A 12 26.35 -9.96 -13.44
C LEU A 12 25.74 -10.99 -12.46
N LEU A 13 26.40 -12.11 -12.26
CA LEU A 13 26.00 -13.15 -11.31
C LEU A 13 25.96 -12.61 -9.87
N LEU A 14 27.00 -11.86 -9.48
CA LEU A 14 27.09 -11.24 -8.16
C LEU A 14 25.98 -10.21 -7.96
N ALA A 15 25.72 -9.35 -8.95
CA ALA A 15 24.65 -8.36 -8.91
C ALA A 15 23.27 -9.03 -8.76
N THR A 16 23.03 -10.11 -9.51
CA THR A 16 21.76 -10.84 -9.46
C THR A 16 21.56 -11.52 -8.11
N LEU A 17 22.61 -12.14 -7.56
CA LEU A 17 22.60 -12.74 -6.21
C LEU A 17 22.36 -11.68 -5.14
N LEU A 18 23.06 -10.55 -5.22
CA LEU A 18 22.91 -9.46 -4.25
C LEU A 18 21.49 -8.87 -4.28
N SER A 19 20.93 -8.65 -5.48
CA SER A 19 19.54 -8.22 -5.66
C SER A 19 18.55 -9.21 -5.05
N ASN A 20 18.74 -10.52 -5.27
CA ASN A 20 17.86 -11.55 -4.69
C ASN A 20 17.97 -11.61 -3.17
N VAL A 21 19.18 -11.45 -2.60
CA VAL A 21 19.38 -11.42 -1.15
C VAL A 21 18.73 -10.18 -0.55
N LEU A 22 18.95 -9.00 -1.13
CA LEU A 22 18.34 -7.75 -0.67
C LEU A 22 16.81 -7.79 -0.75
N ALA A 23 16.25 -8.34 -1.83
CA ALA A 23 14.81 -8.56 -1.97
C ALA A 23 14.28 -9.46 -0.84
N ARG A 24 14.95 -10.58 -0.58
CA ARG A 24 14.55 -11.54 0.46
C ARG A 24 14.70 -10.99 1.89
N TRP A 25 15.70 -10.15 2.14
CA TRP A 25 15.86 -9.48 3.43
C TRP A 25 14.79 -8.41 3.63
N ARG A 26 14.46 -7.66 2.58
CA ARG A 26 13.36 -6.70 2.59
C ARG A 26 12.01 -7.38 2.80
N GLU A 27 11.76 -8.52 2.16
CA GLU A 27 10.57 -9.34 2.39
C GLU A 27 10.48 -9.80 3.85
N LYS A 28 11.57 -10.29 4.45
CA LYS A 28 11.60 -10.66 5.88
C LYS A 28 11.36 -9.48 6.81
N ALA A 29 11.87 -8.31 6.47
CA ALA A 29 11.66 -7.09 7.26
C ALA A 29 10.20 -6.61 7.18
N MET A 30 9.55 -6.72 6.02
CA MET A 30 8.13 -6.38 5.84
C MET A 30 7.17 -7.43 6.42
N ALA A 31 7.53 -8.72 6.35
CA ALA A 31 6.72 -9.81 6.89
C ALA A 31 6.55 -9.74 8.42
N PHE A 32 7.38 -8.96 9.11
CA PHE A 32 7.37 -8.81 10.57
C PHE A 32 6.92 -7.42 11.04
N ASP A 33 6.21 -6.64 10.21
CA ASP A 33 5.65 -5.35 10.64
C ASP A 33 4.17 -5.51 11.04
N PRO A 34 3.84 -5.54 12.35
CA PRO A 34 2.47 -5.68 12.82
C PRO A 34 1.58 -4.51 12.39
N VAL A 35 2.14 -3.31 12.26
CA VAL A 35 1.40 -2.10 11.87
C VAL A 35 1.02 -2.16 10.38
N THR A 36 1.92 -2.66 9.53
CA THR A 36 1.62 -2.84 8.10
C THR A 36 0.56 -3.92 7.91
N ARG A 37 0.60 -4.99 8.71
CA ARG A 37 -0.42 -6.05 8.69
C ARG A 37 -1.78 -5.52 9.14
N GLU A 38 -1.84 -4.80 10.25
CA GLU A 38 -3.06 -4.18 10.75
C GLU A 38 -3.65 -3.20 9.72
N ALA A 39 -2.81 -2.37 9.09
CA ALA A 39 -3.23 -1.47 8.03
C ALA A 39 -3.89 -2.23 6.85
N ARG A 40 -3.32 -3.37 6.45
CA ARG A 40 -3.89 -4.20 5.38
C ARG A 40 -5.20 -4.86 5.80
N GLU A 41 -5.29 -5.35 7.04
CA GLU A 41 -6.52 -5.95 7.57
C GLU A 41 -7.67 -4.91 7.63
N LEU A 42 -7.36 -3.67 8.03
CA LEU A 42 -8.33 -2.56 8.00
C LEU A 42 -8.78 -2.24 6.58
N LEU A 43 -7.85 -2.15 5.62
CA LEU A 43 -8.20 -1.91 4.21
C LEU A 43 -9.02 -3.06 3.60
N LEU A 44 -8.70 -4.31 3.94
CA LEU A 44 -9.46 -5.48 3.50
C LEU A 44 -10.88 -5.46 4.08
N ARG A 45 -11.02 -5.05 5.35
CA ARG A 45 -12.32 -4.87 6.00
C ARG A 45 -13.13 -3.76 5.32
N GLU A 46 -12.53 -2.60 5.09
CA GLU A 46 -13.20 -1.48 4.38
C GLU A 46 -13.54 -1.82 2.93
N ARG A 47 -12.74 -2.67 2.27
CA ARG A 47 -13.06 -3.18 0.93
C ARG A 47 -14.24 -4.17 0.95
N ALA A 48 -14.30 -5.06 1.94
CA ALA A 48 -15.31 -6.11 2.01
C ALA A 48 -16.68 -5.57 2.45
N ASP A 49 -16.68 -4.67 3.43
CA ASP A 49 -17.87 -4.01 3.93
C ASP A 49 -17.51 -2.58 4.41
N PRO A 50 -17.72 -1.56 3.56
CA PRO A 50 -17.45 -0.17 3.89
C PRO A 50 -18.46 0.37 4.92
N VAL A 51 -18.19 0.12 6.20
CA VAL A 51 -19.02 0.55 7.33
C VAL A 51 -18.64 1.97 7.79
N PRO A 52 -19.61 2.86 8.10
CA PRO A 52 -19.37 4.20 8.66
C PRO A 52 -18.35 4.23 9.82
N LEU A 53 -18.44 3.21 10.68
CA LEU A 53 -17.68 3.08 11.92
C LEU A 53 -16.37 2.30 11.76
N CYS A 54 -15.99 1.90 10.55
CA CYS A 54 -14.73 1.18 10.36
C CYS A 54 -13.56 2.09 10.82
N PRO A 55 -12.52 1.56 11.48
CA PRO A 55 -11.40 2.39 11.92
C PRO A 55 -10.66 2.92 10.69
N THR A 56 -10.44 4.24 10.62
CA THR A 56 -9.59 4.83 9.59
C THR A 56 -8.13 4.51 9.87
N LEU A 57 -7.35 4.32 8.80
CA LEU A 57 -5.90 4.18 8.90
C LEU A 57 -5.29 5.43 9.56
N GLY A 58 -4.74 5.24 10.77
CA GLY A 58 -3.96 6.25 11.47
C GLY A 58 -2.64 6.65 10.75
N PRO A 59 -2.00 7.75 11.18
CA PRO A 59 -0.77 8.26 10.56
C PRO A 59 0.37 7.24 10.49
N GLU A 60 0.51 6.40 11.52
CA GLU A 60 1.53 5.36 11.60
C GLU A 60 1.33 4.29 10.52
N HIS A 61 0.09 3.85 10.30
CA HIS A 61 -0.26 2.93 9.22
C HIS A 61 0.15 3.48 7.85
N TRP A 62 -0.13 4.76 7.59
CA TRP A 62 0.24 5.40 6.33
C TRP A 62 1.74 5.51 6.15
N ALA A 63 2.47 5.90 7.20
CA ALA A 63 3.92 6.00 7.15
C ALA A 63 4.57 4.63 6.84
N ARG A 64 4.02 3.54 7.40
CA ARG A 64 4.50 2.18 7.14
C ARG A 64 4.14 1.69 5.73
N LEU A 65 2.90 1.92 5.29
CA LEU A 65 2.51 1.61 3.92
C LEU A 65 3.36 2.38 2.90
N GLU A 66 3.67 3.65 3.16
CA GLU A 66 4.53 4.47 2.32
C GLU A 66 5.99 3.97 2.32
N ALA A 67 6.53 3.61 3.48
CA ALA A 67 7.88 3.05 3.60
C ALA A 67 8.02 1.68 2.90
N ALA A 68 6.93 0.92 2.82
CA ALA A 68 6.89 -0.34 2.07
C ALA A 68 6.91 -0.14 0.55
N GLN A 69 6.50 1.03 0.04
CA GLN A 69 6.46 1.31 -1.39
C GLN A 69 7.85 1.55 -1.98
N PRO A 70 8.17 0.95 -3.14
CA PRO A 70 9.34 1.37 -3.90
C PRO A 70 9.13 2.79 -4.45
N SER A 71 10.21 3.57 -4.53
CA SER A 71 10.19 4.99 -4.91
C SER A 71 9.47 5.27 -6.24
N TRP A 72 9.57 4.37 -7.22
CA TRP A 72 8.92 4.50 -8.53
C TRP A 72 7.39 4.32 -8.49
N ARG A 73 6.80 3.80 -7.40
CA ARG A 73 5.34 3.71 -7.19
C ARG A 73 4.78 4.83 -6.31
N ARG A 74 5.64 5.68 -5.75
CA ARG A 74 5.25 6.66 -4.72
C ARG A 74 4.15 7.61 -5.18
N GLN A 75 4.25 8.13 -6.40
CA GLN A 75 3.23 9.02 -6.99
C GLN A 75 1.85 8.34 -7.10
N GLY A 76 1.82 7.08 -7.55
CA GLY A 76 0.57 6.32 -7.63
C GLY A 76 -0.03 6.02 -6.26
N PHE A 77 0.83 5.77 -5.26
CA PHE A 77 0.41 5.57 -3.88
C PHE A 77 -0.15 6.84 -3.25
N GLU A 78 0.48 7.99 -3.46
CA GLU A 78 -0.01 9.29 -3.00
C GLU A 78 -1.37 9.65 -3.61
N ALA A 79 -1.55 9.39 -4.91
CA ALA A 79 -2.84 9.57 -5.57
C ALA A 79 -3.93 8.64 -5.00
N ALA A 80 -3.61 7.38 -4.73
CA ALA A 80 -4.54 6.44 -4.11
C ALA A 80 -4.89 6.84 -2.66
N ARG A 81 -3.90 7.31 -1.89
CA ARG A 81 -4.09 7.84 -0.54
C ARG A 81 -5.00 9.06 -0.54
N ALA A 82 -4.81 10.00 -1.46
CA ALA A 82 -5.67 11.17 -1.60
C ALA A 82 -7.12 10.75 -1.92
N GLY A 83 -7.31 9.84 -2.88
CA GLY A 83 -8.65 9.32 -3.22
C GLY A 83 -9.34 8.56 -2.08
N TYR A 84 -8.58 7.87 -1.23
CA TYR A 84 -9.11 7.25 -0.02
C TYR A 84 -9.61 8.30 0.99
N PHE A 85 -8.83 9.35 1.25
CA PHE A 85 -9.26 10.42 2.15
C PHE A 85 -10.46 11.18 1.60
N GLU A 86 -10.51 11.43 0.30
CA GLU A 86 -11.65 12.05 -0.36
C GLU A 86 -12.92 11.19 -0.21
N ALA A 87 -12.83 9.89 -0.46
CA ALA A 87 -13.95 8.96 -0.28
C ALA A 87 -14.43 8.93 1.18
N ARG A 88 -13.50 8.90 2.16
CA ARG A 88 -13.84 8.94 3.58
C ARG A 88 -14.42 10.27 4.02
N GLN A 89 -13.91 11.39 3.50
CA GLN A 89 -14.39 12.71 3.83
C GLN A 89 -15.78 12.97 3.22
N ALA A 90 -15.99 12.57 1.96
CA ALA A 90 -17.30 12.59 1.32
C ALA A 90 -18.31 11.74 2.09
N PHE A 91 -17.87 10.59 2.62
CA PHE A 91 -18.67 9.78 3.53
C PHE A 91 -19.01 10.48 4.85
N SER A 92 -18.07 11.21 5.46
CA SER A 92 -18.33 11.96 6.71
C SER A 92 -19.12 13.26 6.54
N ARG A 93 -19.21 13.82 5.32
CA ARG A 93 -19.78 15.16 5.06
C ARG A 93 -21.28 15.17 4.77
N ASN A 94 -21.98 14.03 4.82
CA ASN A 94 -23.39 13.93 4.44
C ASN A 94 -24.35 13.90 5.65
N GLU A 95 -24.25 14.91 6.49
CA GLU A 95 -25.39 15.35 7.31
C GLU A 95 -26.10 16.44 6.51
N ILE A 96 -27.11 16.05 5.72
CA ILE A 96 -27.93 16.97 4.93
C ILE A 96 -29.36 16.88 5.49
N ASP A 97 -29.88 17.99 6.00
CA ASP A 97 -31.25 18.10 6.54
C ASP A 97 -31.63 17.12 7.68
N GLY A 98 -30.65 16.67 8.48
CA GLY A 98 -30.92 15.78 9.63
C GLY A 98 -31.22 14.32 9.25
N GLU A 99 -31.16 13.97 7.97
CA GLU A 99 -31.22 12.61 7.46
C GLU A 99 -29.80 12.12 7.12
N LEU A 100 -29.40 10.98 7.70
CA LEU A 100 -28.09 10.36 7.44
C LEU A 100 -28.08 9.81 6.01
N TYR A 101 -27.60 10.60 5.05
CA TYR A 101 -27.48 10.15 3.67
C TYR A 101 -26.20 9.32 3.55
N TYR A 102 -26.31 8.01 3.35
CA TYR A 102 -25.15 7.14 3.14
C TYR A 102 -24.64 7.33 1.69
N PRO A 103 -23.54 8.07 1.44
CA PRO A 103 -22.99 8.10 0.09
C PRO A 103 -22.48 6.72 -0.28
N ASN A 104 -22.40 6.49 -1.59
CA ASN A 104 -22.15 5.18 -2.17
C ASN A 104 -20.97 4.45 -1.48
N PRO A 105 -21.23 3.37 -0.71
CA PRO A 105 -20.20 2.58 -0.03
C PRO A 105 -19.11 2.09 -0.99
N ASP A 106 -19.46 1.87 -2.26
CA ASP A 106 -18.55 1.41 -3.30
C ASP A 106 -17.38 2.37 -3.54
N LEU A 107 -17.53 3.66 -3.23
CA LEU A 107 -16.45 4.64 -3.38
C LEU A 107 -15.32 4.40 -2.37
N VAL A 108 -15.68 4.11 -1.11
CA VAL A 108 -14.72 3.77 -0.05
C VAL A 108 -14.09 2.42 -0.35
N ALA A 109 -14.91 1.42 -0.71
CA ALA A 109 -14.42 0.09 -1.08
C ALA A 109 -13.47 0.12 -2.29
N GLY A 110 -13.79 0.91 -3.31
CA GLY A 110 -12.97 1.09 -4.51
C GLY A 110 -11.69 1.89 -4.24
N ALA A 111 -11.72 2.85 -3.33
CA ALA A 111 -10.51 3.58 -2.92
C ALA A 111 -9.59 2.69 -2.05
N ALA A 112 -10.15 1.94 -1.10
CA ALA A 112 -9.41 0.95 -0.31
C ALA A 112 -8.79 -0.13 -1.21
N HIS A 113 -9.53 -0.60 -2.22
CA HIS A 113 -9.01 -1.54 -3.22
C HIS A 113 -7.82 -0.97 -4.00
N ARG A 114 -7.88 0.30 -4.43
CA ARG A 114 -6.76 0.96 -5.13
C ARG A 114 -5.50 1.02 -4.27
N VAL A 115 -5.64 1.31 -2.97
CA VAL A 115 -4.50 1.29 -2.03
C VAL A 115 -3.98 -0.15 -1.88
N LEU A 116 -4.86 -1.14 -1.71
CA LEU A 116 -4.47 -2.55 -1.59
C LEU A 116 -3.68 -3.05 -2.80
N VAL A 117 -4.13 -2.79 -4.02
CA VAL A 117 -3.45 -3.24 -5.25
C VAL A 117 -2.01 -2.71 -5.34
N LEU A 118 -1.78 -1.47 -4.89
CA LEU A 118 -0.45 -0.88 -4.86
C LEU A 118 0.44 -1.50 -3.78
N THR A 119 -0.17 -2.02 -2.72
CA THR A 119 0.51 -2.77 -1.64
C THR A 119 0.69 -4.26 -1.93
N GLU A 120 -0.09 -4.85 -2.84
CA GLU A 120 -0.17 -6.31 -3.10
C GLU A 120 0.87 -6.86 -4.08
N ARG A 121 2.00 -6.18 -4.27
CA ARG A 121 3.07 -6.70 -5.12
C ARG A 121 4.43 -6.41 -4.50
N PHE A 122 4.78 -7.22 -3.50
CA PHE A 122 6.00 -8.00 -3.34
C PHE A 122 5.70 -9.11 -2.33
#